data_AF-A0A661ZC79-F1
#
_entry.id   AF-A0A661ZC79-F1
#
_cell.length_a   1.000
_cell.length_b   1.000
_cell.length_c   1.000
_cell.angle_alpha   90.00
_cell.angle_beta   90.00
_cell.angle_gamma   90.00
#
_symmetry.space_group_name_H-M   'P 1'
#
loop_
_entity.id
_entity.type
_entity.pdbx_description
1 polymer ?
#
loop_
_entity_poly.entity_id
_entity_poly.type
_entity_poly.pdbx_seq_one_letter_code
_entity_poly.pdbx_strand_id
1 'polypeptide(L)' 'RLKNRCKRLWQSAVITNSGDVLPCCFDQDADYVSGNMQEMRFSDINNNPESVNFRKKLLTNRKQIDICRNCTEGLRL' A
#
# COMPACT_ATOMS: atom_id res chain seq x y z
N ARG A 1 0.77 -20.25 2.60
CA ARG A 1 1.12 -19.71 1.26
C ARG A 1 0.57 -18.29 1.12
N LEU A 2 1.43 -17.30 0.85
CA LEU A 2 1.03 -15.91 0.60
C LEU A 2 0.14 -15.82 -0.66
N LYS A 3 -1.03 -15.20 -0.53
CA LYS A 3 -1.99 -15.05 -1.64
C LYS A 3 -1.92 -13.63 -2.20
N ASN A 4 -2.24 -13.46 -3.48
CA ASN A 4 -2.30 -12.15 -4.16
C ASN A 4 -3.54 -11.34 -3.74
N ARG A 5 -3.67 -11.08 -2.44
CA ARG A 5 -4.71 -10.28 -1.81
C ARG A 5 -4.19 -9.77 -0.47
N CYS A 6 -4.67 -8.62 -0.04
CA CYS A 6 -4.32 -8.02 1.24
C CYS A 6 -5.53 -7.25 1.74
N LYS A 7 -6.11 -7.64 2.89
CA LYS A 7 -7.31 -6.97 3.42
C LYS A 7 -6.96 -5.56 3.91
N ARG A 8 -5.80 -5.41 4.55
CA ARG A 8 -5.28 -4.12 5.05
C ARG A 8 -5.24 -3.03 4.00
N LEU A 9 -4.78 -3.34 2.78
CA LEU A 9 -4.70 -2.39 1.67
C LEU A 9 -6.08 -1.79 1.29
N TRP A 10 -7.17 -2.52 1.53
CA TRP A 10 -8.53 -2.07 1.20
C TRP A 10 -9.24 -1.40 2.37
N GLN A 11 -8.74 -1.57 3.60
CA GLN A 11 -9.39 -1.06 4.81
C GLN A 11 -8.73 0.19 5.39
N SER A 12 -7.47 0.42 5.07
CA SER A 12 -6.68 1.47 5.70
C SER A 12 -5.58 1.97 4.76
N ALA A 13 -5.22 3.24 4.92
CA ALA A 13 -3.99 3.82 4.40
C ALA A 13 -3.14 4.30 5.59
N VAL A 14 -1.85 4.52 5.35
CA VAL A 14 -0.94 5.12 6.33
C VAL A 14 -0.62 6.54 5.86
N ILE A 15 -0.60 7.49 6.79
CA ILE A 15 -0.21 8.87 6.50
C ILE A 15 1.02 9.19 7.37
N THR A 16 2.10 9.64 6.75
CA THR A 16 3.32 10.06 7.46
C THR A 16 3.13 11.42 8.12
N ASN A 17 4.02 11.79 9.04
CA ASN A 17 4.01 13.12 9.65
C ASN A 17 4.23 14.26 8.62
N SER A 18 4.88 13.94 7.49
CA SER A 18 5.06 14.86 6.35
C SER A 18 3.83 14.94 5.45
N GLY A 19 2.80 14.12 5.68
CA GLY A 19 1.56 14.08 4.90
C GLY A 19 1.54 13.06 3.76
N ASP A 20 2.59 12.26 3.59
CA ASP A 20 2.66 11.25 2.52
C ASP A 20 1.69 10.10 2.81
N VAL A 21 0.96 9.69 1.79
CA VAL A 21 0.03 8.56 1.85
C VAL A 21 0.73 7.31 1.33
N LEU A 22 0.85 6.32 2.21
CA LEU A 22 1.49 5.04 1.94
C LEU A 22 0.46 3.90 1.92
N PRO A 23 0.70 2.84 1.12
CA PRO A 23 -0.22 1.71 1.01
C PRO A 23 -0.19 0.78 2.23
N CYS A 24 0.85 0.83 3.06
CA CYS A 24 1.05 -0.09 4.18
C CYS A 24 2.03 0.46 5.22
N CYS A 25 1.90 0.03 6.49
CA CYS A 25 2.87 0.37 7.54
C CYS A 25 4.21 -0.36 7.43
N PHE A 26 4.30 -1.37 6.55
CA PHE A 26 5.55 -2.07 6.25
C PHE A 26 6.44 -1.28 5.27
N ASP A 27 5.93 -0.18 4.73
CA ASP A 27 6.68 0.76 3.89
C ASP A 27 7.39 1.79 4.78
N GLN A 28 8.45 1.36 5.47
CA GLN A 28 9.13 2.17 6.48
C GLN A 28 9.91 3.34 5.87
N ASP A 29 10.48 3.13 4.68
CA ASP A 29 11.30 4.11 3.96
C ASP A 29 10.47 4.95 2.96
N ALA A 30 9.15 4.74 2.92
CA ALA A 30 8.23 5.44 2.01
C ALA A 30 8.58 5.25 0.52
N ASP A 31 8.93 4.02 0.12
CA ASP A 31 9.26 3.69 -1.27
C ASP A 31 8.03 3.64 -2.19
N TYR A 32 6.82 3.52 -1.61
CA TYR A 32 5.56 3.39 -2.34
C TYR A 32 4.60 4.55 -2.08
N VAL A 33 5.10 5.78 -1.98
CA VAL A 33 4.27 7.00 -1.83
C VAL A 33 3.24 7.09 -2.95
N SER A 34 1.97 7.20 -2.56
CA SER A 34 0.86 7.39 -3.49
C SER A 34 0.52 8.86 -3.72
N GLY A 35 0.97 9.77 -2.85
CA GLY A 35 0.75 11.21 -2.94
C GLY A 35 0.83 11.89 -1.57
N ASN A 36 0.67 13.21 -1.50
CA ASN A 36 0.76 13.97 -0.25
C ASN A 36 -0.55 14.71 0.07
N MET A 37 -1.01 14.60 1.33
CA MET A 37 -2.25 15.20 1.83
C MET A 37 -2.23 16.74 1.87
N GLN A 38 -1.06 17.37 1.80
CA GLN A 38 -0.91 18.82 1.70
C GLN A 38 -1.22 19.34 0.29
N GLU A 39 -1.16 18.47 -0.73
CA GLU A 39 -1.32 18.84 -2.13
C GLU A 39 -2.67 18.38 -2.71
N MET A 40 -3.16 17.22 -2.29
CA MET A 40 -4.35 16.58 -2.87
C MET A 40 -5.28 16.03 -1.80
N ARG A 41 -6.57 15.90 -2.14
CA ARG A 41 -7.52 15.20 -1.27
C ARG A 41 -7.18 13.72 -1.21
N PHE A 42 -7.41 13.09 -0.06
CA PHE A 42 -7.22 11.65 0.10
C PHE A 42 -7.96 10.82 -0.97
N SER A 43 -9.19 11.21 -1.34
CA SER A 43 -9.98 10.52 -2.36
C SER A 43 -9.26 10.47 -3.71
N ASP A 44 -8.54 11.54 -4.05
CA ASP A 44 -7.86 11.68 -5.33
C ASP A 44 -6.56 10.87 -5.30
N ILE A 45 -5.80 10.98 -4.20
CA ILE A 45 -4.60 10.16 -3.93
C ILE A 45 -4.95 8.66 -3.99
N ASN A 46 -6.00 8.25 -3.29
CA ASN A 46 -6.42 6.86 -3.17
C ASN A 46 -6.89 6.26 -4.52
N ASN A 47 -7.26 7.08 -5.51
CA ASN A 47 -7.74 6.62 -6.81
C ASN A 47 -6.80 6.98 -7.97
N ASN A 48 -5.65 7.59 -7.69
CA ASN A 48 -4.69 7.98 -8.71
C ASN A 48 -3.95 6.77 -9.32
N PRO A 49 -3.17 6.99 -10.40
CA PRO A 49 -2.42 5.93 -11.05
C PRO A 49 -1.46 5.18 -10.12
N GLU A 50 -0.78 5.86 -9.18
CA GLU A 50 0.17 5.22 -8.26
C GLU A 50 -0.54 4.21 -7.33
N SER A 51 -1.60 4.63 -6.66
CA SER A 51 -2.44 3.78 -5.81
C SER A 51 -3.03 2.60 -6.58
N VAL A 52 -3.56 2.86 -7.78
CA VAL A 52 -4.17 1.83 -8.63
C VAL A 52 -3.12 0.84 -9.13
N ASN A 53 -1.94 1.32 -9.52
CA ASN A 53 -0.85 0.47 -9.99
C ASN A 53 -0.30 -0.41 -8.86
N PHE A 54 -0.16 0.11 -7.64
CA PHE A 54 0.22 -0.70 -6.48
C PHE A 54 -0.78 -1.82 -6.23
N ARG A 55 -2.09 -1.53 -6.23
CA ARG A 55 -3.15 -2.55 -6.09
C ARG A 55 -3.07 -3.60 -7.19
N LYS A 56 -2.87 -3.20 -8.45
CA LYS A 56 -2.69 -4.14 -9.57
C LYS A 56 -1.46 -5.04 -9.36
N LYS A 57 -0.31 -4.47 -8.99
CA LYS A 57 0.91 -5.24 -8.67
C LYS A 57 0.64 -6.27 -7.56
N LEU A 58 -0.08 -5.88 -6.51
CA LEU A 58 -0.44 -6.77 -5.41
C LEU A 58 -1.35 -7.92 -5.85
N LEU A 59 -2.36 -7.64 -6.67
CA LEU A 59 -3.31 -8.64 -7.19
C LEU A 59 -2.66 -9.59 -8.21
N THR A 60 -1.62 -9.14 -8.91
CA THR A 60 -0.89 -9.97 -9.88
C THR A 60 0.20 -10.82 -9.21
N ASN A 61 1.03 -10.24 -8.34
CA ASN A 61 2.18 -10.94 -7.78
C ASN A 61 2.65 -10.33 -6.44
N ARG A 62 1.82 -10.43 -5.39
CA ARG A 62 2.12 -9.88 -4.06
C ARG A 62 3.48 -10.29 -3.52
N LYS A 63 3.94 -11.52 -3.81
CA LYS A 63 5.24 -12.03 -3.34
C LYS A 63 6.47 -11.32 -3.96
N GLN A 64 6.31 -10.48 -4.98
CA GLN A 64 7.41 -9.69 -5.54
C GLN A 64 7.57 -8.33 -4.87
N ILE A 65 6.56 -7.88 -4.14
CA ILE A 65 6.62 -6.63 -3.39
C ILE A 65 7.33 -6.91 -2.06
N ASP A 66 8.50 -6.31 -1.86
CA ASP A 66 9.31 -6.40 -0.65
C ASP A 66 8.53 -6.18 0.65
N ILE A 67 7.81 -5.07 0.78
CA ILE A 67 7.02 -4.74 1.98
C ILE A 67 5.90 -5.77 2.22
N CYS A 68 5.46 -6.47 1.18
CA CYS A 68 4.45 -7.52 1.29
C CYS A 68 5.03 -8.87 1.69
N ARG A 69 6.30 -9.16 1.33
CA ARG A 69 6.99 -10.42 1.70
C ARG A 69 7.27 -10.50 3.18
N ASN A 70 7.51 -9.35 3.82
CA ASN A 70 7.78 -9.25 5.26
C ASN A 70 6.50 -9.19 6.11
N CYS A 71 5.32 -9.23 5.48
CA CYS A 71 4.04 -9.03 6.14
C CYS A 71 3.36 -10.35 6.52
N THR A 72 2.84 -10.43 7.75
CA THR A 72 2.10 -11.60 8.26
C THR A 72 0.62 -11.61 7.83
N GLU A 73 0.11 -10.52 7.25
CA GLU A 73 -1.29 -10.40 6.84
C GLU A 73 -1.69 -11.45 5.80
N GLY A 74 -2.66 -12.30 6.17
CA GLY A 74 -3.18 -13.37 5.32
C GLY A 74 -2.31 -14.63 5.25
N LEU A 75 -1.26 -14.74 6.08
CA LEU A 75 -0.61 -16.01 6.35
C LEU A 75 -1.47 -16.82 7.34
N ARG A 76 -1.67 -18.11 7.05
CA ARG A 76 -2.17 -19.05 8.06
C ARG A 76 -0.95 -19.54 8.82
N LEU A 77 -0.93 -19.26 10.13
CA LEU A 77 -0.06 -19.96 11.08
C LEU A 77 -0.57 -21.39 11.25
#